data_AF-A0A1Y4S3G9-F1
#
_entry.id   AF-A0A1Y4S3G9-F1
#
_cell.length_a   1.000
_cell.length_b   1.000
_cell.length_c   1.000
_cell.angle_alpha   90.00
_cell.angle_beta   90.00
_cell.angle_gamma   90.00
#
_symmetry.space_group_name_H-M   'P 1'
#
loop_
_entity.id
_entity.type
_entity.pdbx_description
1 polymer ?
#
loop_
_entity_poly.entity_id
_entity_poly.type
_entity_poly.pdbx_seq_one_letter_code
_entity_poly.pdbx_strand_id
1 'polypeptide(L)'
;MRCSILLNPQLIVYSTALGPVALTVRIVSCFFCGIAAGLLIRLAGRGKPFFNFSGFEEGQSHDTHPNPFVRLLRNIGRNIRITGPYFLLGILLSALFQRYVPQDLMTDLFGGNEAFGVLMAATIGVPLYACGGGTIPLLQSWLLDGMSMGSAGAFMITGPSTKITNLGALKIVLGLRHFLLYLAFVMVYSFVTGLIVNLLV
;
A
#
# COMPACT_ATOMS: atom_id res chain seq x y z
N MET A 1 -1.88 18.80 5.74
CA MET A 1 -0.67 17.97 5.98
C MET A 1 -1.12 16.64 6.56
N ARG A 2 -1.14 15.55 5.77
CA ARG A 2 -1.39 14.20 6.30
C ARG A 2 -0.05 13.48 6.32
N CYS A 3 0.31 12.91 7.47
CA CYS A 3 1.52 12.11 7.66
C CYS A 3 1.69 11.12 6.51
N SER A 4 2.94 10.93 6.09
CA SER A 4 3.33 9.96 5.07
C SER A 4 2.54 8.66 5.23
N ILE A 5 1.92 8.18 4.14
CA ILE A 5 1.04 6.99 4.12
C ILE A 5 1.76 5.74 4.66
N LEU A 6 3.09 5.74 4.58
CA LEU A 6 3.98 4.69 5.06
C LEU A 6 4.25 4.73 6.58
N LEU A 7 4.15 5.92 7.20
CA LEU A 7 4.41 6.17 8.62
C LEU A 7 3.10 6.32 9.44
N ASN A 8 2.06 5.61 9.02
CA ASN A 8 0.81 5.58 9.78
C ASN A 8 1.08 4.92 11.16
N PRO A 9 0.73 5.55 12.30
CA PRO A 9 0.95 4.98 13.62
C PRO A 9 0.28 3.61 13.77
N GLN A 10 -0.88 3.39 13.15
CA GLN A 10 -1.55 2.10 13.15
C GLN A 10 -0.73 1.00 12.45
N LEU A 11 -0.01 1.35 11.38
CA LEU A 11 0.87 0.42 10.67
C LEU A 11 2.12 0.04 11.49
N ILE A 12 2.63 0.98 12.27
CA ILE A 12 3.76 0.75 13.18
C ILE A 12 3.33 -0.23 14.29
N VAL A 13 2.16 0.01 14.89
CA VAL A 13 1.57 -0.87 15.92
C VAL A 13 1.27 -2.26 15.36
N TYR A 14 0.86 -2.41 14.11
CA TYR A 14 0.70 -3.76 13.56
C TYR A 14 2.01 -4.41 13.14
N SER A 15 3.03 -3.63 12.78
CA SER A 15 4.36 -4.17 12.50
C SER A 15 5.06 -4.73 13.74
N THR A 16 4.76 -4.23 14.94
CA THR A 16 5.25 -4.88 16.17
C THR A 16 4.71 -6.31 16.31
N ALA A 17 3.52 -6.60 15.76
CA ALA A 17 2.92 -7.93 15.80
C ALA A 17 3.60 -8.95 14.87
N LEU A 18 4.23 -8.50 13.78
CA LEU A 18 5.08 -9.37 12.92
C LEU A 18 6.46 -9.64 13.53
N GLY A 19 6.83 -8.91 14.59
CA GLY A 19 8.12 -9.01 15.25
C GLY A 19 9.05 -7.80 15.04
N PRO A 20 10.13 -7.72 15.84
CA PRO A 20 11.01 -6.55 15.89
C PRO A 20 11.79 -6.32 14.58
N VAL A 21 12.09 -7.39 13.84
CA VAL A 21 12.80 -7.31 12.55
C VAL A 21 11.94 -6.62 11.49
N ALA A 22 10.66 -7.02 11.35
CA ALA A 22 9.73 -6.40 10.41
C ALA A 22 9.50 -4.91 10.70
N LEU A 23 9.41 -4.54 11.98
CA LEU A 23 9.29 -3.15 12.39
C LEU A 23 10.52 -2.32 12.03
N THR A 24 11.72 -2.84 12.31
CA THR A 24 12.98 -2.16 12.02
C THR A 24 13.15 -1.95 10.52
N VAL A 25 12.92 -2.99 9.72
CA VAL A 25 12.92 -2.93 8.26
C VAL A 25 11.95 -1.85 7.78
N ARG A 26 10.73 -1.79 8.33
CA ARG A 26 9.73 -0.80 7.94
C ARG A 26 10.16 0.63 8.26
N ILE A 27 10.62 0.91 9.48
CA ILE A 27 11.00 2.27 9.89
C ILE A 27 12.18 2.77 9.05
N VAL A 28 13.22 1.94 8.94
CA VAL A 28 14.45 2.28 8.23
C VAL A 28 14.17 2.48 6.74
N SER A 29 13.49 1.53 6.09
CA SER A 29 13.14 1.65 4.67
C SER A 29 12.23 2.85 4.40
N CYS A 30 11.20 3.10 5.21
CA CYS A 30 10.30 4.23 4.98
C CYS A 30 11.03 5.58 5.12
N PHE A 31 11.98 5.67 6.06
CA PHE A 31 12.81 6.86 6.25
C PHE A 31 13.71 7.11 5.04
N PHE A 32 14.46 6.09 4.59
CA PHE A 32 15.33 6.22 3.41
C PHE A 32 14.53 6.44 2.11
N CYS A 33 13.35 5.84 1.99
CA CYS A 33 12.44 6.05 0.87
C CYS A 33 12.05 7.52 0.75
N GLY A 34 11.69 8.15 1.88
CA GLY A 34 11.33 9.56 1.94
C GLY A 34 12.48 10.47 1.52
N ILE A 35 13.71 10.18 1.98
CA ILE A 35 14.92 10.93 1.59
C ILE A 35 15.18 10.76 0.08
N ALA A 36 15.18 9.52 -0.41
CA ALA A 36 15.43 9.22 -1.82
C ALA A 36 14.40 9.90 -2.74
N ALA A 37 13.12 9.79 -2.42
CA ALA A 37 12.05 10.45 -3.17
C ALA A 37 12.20 11.98 -3.16
N GLY A 38 12.50 12.58 -2.00
CA GLY A 38 12.72 14.02 -1.88
C GLY A 38 13.92 14.50 -2.68
N LEU A 39 15.03 13.75 -2.66
CA LEU A 39 16.24 14.07 -3.42
C LEU A 39 15.99 13.95 -4.93
N LEU A 40 15.27 12.92 -5.36
CA LEU A 40 14.95 12.67 -6.76
C LEU A 40 14.02 13.76 -7.33
N ILE A 41 13.02 14.19 -6.56
CA ILE A 41 12.18 15.35 -6.90
C ILE A 41 13.02 16.63 -6.97
N ARG A 42 13.97 16.83 -6.05
CA ARG A 42 14.85 18.01 -6.06
C ARG A 42 15.80 18.04 -7.27
N LEU A 43 16.33 16.87 -7.67
CA LEU A 43 17.23 16.75 -8.82
C LEU A 43 16.48 16.88 -10.16
N ALA A 44 15.30 16.25 -10.27
CA ALA A 44 14.47 16.31 -11.47
C ALA A 44 13.72 17.65 -11.59
N GLY A 45 13.38 18.27 -10.46
CA GLY A 45 12.62 19.51 -10.35
C GLY A 45 13.50 20.76 -10.32
N ARG A 46 14.35 20.97 -11.33
CA ARG A 46 15.02 22.26 -11.57
C ARG A 46 13.99 23.36 -11.94
N GLY A 47 13.19 23.80 -10.97
CA GLY A 47 12.37 25.01 -11.05
C GLY A 47 10.96 24.88 -11.64
N LYS A 48 10.43 23.67 -11.86
CA LYS A 48 9.04 23.47 -12.34
C LYS A 48 8.12 22.95 -11.22
N PRO A 49 6.86 23.42 -11.12
CA PRO A 49 5.91 22.88 -10.15
C PRO A 49 5.60 21.42 -10.51
N PHE A 50 6.00 20.49 -9.63
CA PHE A 50 5.82 19.05 -9.84
C PHE A 50 4.38 18.59 -9.55
N PHE A 51 3.66 19.33 -8.71
CA PHE A 51 2.28 19.06 -8.34
C PHE A 51 1.38 20.17 -8.90
N ASN A 52 0.38 19.80 -9.68
CA ASN A 52 -0.65 20.73 -10.15
C ASN A 52 -1.99 20.41 -9.48
N PHE A 53 -2.47 21.32 -8.64
CA PHE A 53 -3.73 21.18 -7.93
C PHE A 53 -4.92 21.85 -8.63
N SER A 54 -4.72 22.39 -9.85
CA SER A 54 -5.75 23.13 -10.59
C SER A 54 -7.00 22.31 -10.96
N GLY A 55 -6.96 20.98 -10.82
CA GLY A 55 -8.08 20.07 -11.08
C GLY A 55 -8.91 19.67 -9.84
N PHE A 56 -8.61 20.22 -8.66
CA PHE A 56 -9.40 19.97 -7.45
C PHE A 56 -10.46 21.06 -7.27
N GLU A 57 -11.69 20.78 -7.67
CA GLU A 57 -12.84 21.54 -7.20
C GLU A 57 -13.19 21.09 -5.77
N GLU A 58 -13.49 22.04 -4.88
CA GLU A 58 -14.02 21.72 -3.57
C GLU A 58 -15.36 21.03 -3.73
N GLY A 59 -15.45 19.77 -3.28
CA GLY A 59 -16.68 18.99 -3.35
C GLY A 59 -17.80 19.71 -2.61
N GLN A 60 -18.81 20.17 -3.35
CA GLN A 60 -19.98 20.80 -2.74
C GLN A 60 -20.73 19.78 -1.87
N SER A 61 -20.96 20.16 -0.61
CA SER A 61 -21.69 19.32 0.33
C SER A 61 -23.18 19.37 0.00
N HIS A 62 -23.67 18.37 -0.73
CA HIS A 62 -25.10 18.23 -1.05
C HIS A 62 -25.99 17.85 0.14
N ASP A 63 -25.43 17.67 1.35
CA ASP A 63 -26.21 17.35 2.54
C ASP A 63 -26.58 18.63 3.31
N THR A 64 -27.74 19.19 3.03
CA THR A 64 -28.28 20.44 3.64
C THR A 64 -29.26 20.20 4.80
N HIS A 65 -29.31 19.00 5.38
CA HIS A 65 -30.26 18.73 6.46
C HIS A 65 -29.94 19.53 7.75
N PRO A 66 -30.94 20.18 8.37
CA PRO A 66 -30.72 21.05 9.55
C PRO A 66 -30.32 20.28 10.81
N ASN A 67 -30.71 19.01 10.95
CA ASN A 67 -30.36 18.19 12.11
C ASN A 67 -29.07 17.37 11.86
N PRO A 68 -28.00 17.61 12.63
CA PRO A 68 -26.70 16.94 12.44
C PRO A 68 -26.76 15.43 12.70
N PHE A 69 -27.60 14.98 13.65
CA PHE A 69 -27.72 13.57 14.00
C PHE A 69 -28.41 12.74 12.88
N VAL A 70 -29.47 13.30 12.30
CA VAL A 70 -30.19 12.67 11.16
C VAL A 70 -29.30 12.63 9.92
N ARG A 71 -28.49 13.68 9.70
CA ARG A 71 -27.49 13.73 8.62
C ARG A 71 -26.44 12.64 8.78
N LEU A 72 -25.92 12.43 9.99
CA LEU A 72 -24.97 11.35 10.28
C LEU A 72 -25.57 9.97 10.01
N LEU A 73 -26.75 9.68 10.55
CA LEU A 73 -27.45 8.40 10.36
C LEU A 73 -27.74 8.10 8.89
N ARG A 74 -28.20 9.11 8.13
CA ARG A 74 -28.45 8.96 6.70
C ARG A 74 -27.15 8.75 5.91
N ASN A 75 -26.06 9.41 6.28
CA ASN A 75 -24.76 9.20 5.65
C ASN A 75 -24.15 7.84 5.97
N ILE A 76 -24.26 7.37 7.20
CA ILE A 76 -23.86 6.02 7.58
C ILE A 76 -24.68 4.99 6.79
N GLY A 77 -26.02 5.13 6.76
CA GLY A 77 -26.89 4.22 6.00
C GLY A 77 -26.59 4.22 4.50
N ARG A 78 -26.31 5.39 3.90
CA ARG A 78 -25.92 5.52 2.49
C ARG A 78 -24.58 4.84 2.22
N ASN A 79 -23.58 5.05 3.08
CA ASN A 79 -22.27 4.39 2.97
C ASN A 79 -22.37 2.88 3.13
N ILE A 80 -23.13 2.38 4.12
CA ILE A 80 -23.31 0.93 4.32
C ILE A 80 -23.99 0.30 3.10
N ARG A 81 -25.02 0.94 2.54
CA ARG A 81 -25.72 0.44 1.35
C ARG A 81 -24.83 0.39 0.11
N ILE A 82 -23.93 1.37 -0.03
CA ILE A 82 -23.00 1.44 -1.16
C ILE A 82 -21.83 0.48 -0.95
N THR A 83 -21.13 0.56 0.19
CA THR A 83 -19.89 -0.20 0.46
C THR A 83 -20.16 -1.65 0.86
N GLY A 84 -21.28 -1.94 1.52
CA GLY A 84 -21.62 -3.27 2.05
C GLY A 84 -21.55 -4.39 1.01
N PRO A 85 -22.19 -4.25 -0.17
CA PRO A 85 -22.11 -5.26 -1.23
C PRO A 85 -20.68 -5.51 -1.72
N TYR A 86 -19.90 -4.46 -1.94
CA TYR A 86 -18.49 -4.60 -2.35
C TYR A 86 -17.64 -5.24 -1.26
N PHE A 87 -17.91 -4.93 0.01
CA PHE A 87 -17.21 -5.51 1.15
C PHE A 87 -17.51 -7.01 1.29
N LEU A 88 -18.79 -7.42 1.17
CA LEU A 88 -19.19 -8.82 1.18
C LEU A 88 -18.58 -9.59 0.01
N LEU A 89 -18.58 -9.00 -1.20
CA LEU A 89 -17.95 -9.58 -2.37
C LEU A 89 -16.44 -9.75 -2.15
N GLY A 90 -15.77 -8.75 -1.57
CA GLY A 90 -14.35 -8.82 -1.19
C GLY A 90 -14.05 -9.94 -0.17
N ILE A 91 -14.89 -10.10 0.85
CA ILE A 91 -14.75 -11.19 1.84
C ILE A 91 -14.92 -12.55 1.14
N LEU A 92 -15.95 -12.70 0.31
CA LEU A 92 -16.23 -13.94 -0.41
C LEU A 92 -15.08 -14.30 -1.37
N LEU A 93 -14.55 -13.31 -2.09
CA LEU A 93 -13.41 -13.51 -2.98
C LEU A 93 -12.14 -13.87 -2.19
N SER A 94 -11.90 -13.23 -1.04
CA SER A 94 -10.76 -13.55 -0.17
C SER A 94 -10.86 -14.97 0.41
N ALA A 95 -12.07 -15.39 0.81
CA ALA A 95 -12.30 -16.73 1.33
C ALA A 95 -12.13 -17.80 0.23
N LEU A 96 -12.63 -17.53 -0.99
CA LEU A 96 -12.39 -18.38 -2.15
C LEU A 96 -10.90 -18.47 -2.47
N PHE A 97 -10.18 -17.34 -2.46
CA PHE A 97 -8.75 -17.32 -2.74
C PHE A 97 -7.97 -18.17 -1.72
N GLN A 98 -8.24 -18.00 -0.42
CA GLN A 98 -7.60 -18.82 0.62
C GLN A 98 -7.98 -20.31 0.53
N ARG A 99 -9.17 -20.64 0.02
CA ARG A 99 -9.64 -22.03 -0.15
C ARG A 99 -9.01 -22.70 -1.38
N TYR A 100 -8.90 -21.98 -2.49
CA TYR A 100 -8.54 -22.52 -3.80
C TYR A 100 -7.07 -22.31 -4.18
N VAL A 101 -6.36 -21.38 -3.54
CA VAL A 101 -4.93 -21.16 -3.78
C VAL A 101 -4.14 -21.97 -2.76
N PRO A 102 -3.53 -23.11 -3.17
CA PRO A 102 -2.72 -23.92 -2.26
C PRO A 102 -1.50 -23.14 -1.78
N GLN A 103 -1.18 -23.30 -0.49
CA GLN A 103 -0.03 -22.67 0.15
C GLN A 103 1.29 -23.06 -0.54
N ASP A 104 1.36 -24.28 -1.10
CA ASP A 104 2.52 -24.78 -1.84
C ASP A 104 2.88 -23.94 -3.07
N LEU A 105 1.89 -23.34 -3.75
CA LEU A 105 2.17 -22.43 -4.87
C LEU A 105 2.78 -21.12 -4.36
N MET A 106 2.37 -20.64 -3.19
CA MET A 106 2.93 -19.42 -2.61
C MET A 106 4.37 -19.66 -2.14
N THR A 107 4.65 -20.80 -1.52
CA THR A 107 6.01 -21.14 -1.06
C THR A 107 6.97 -21.37 -2.24
N ASP A 108 6.53 -21.99 -3.33
CA ASP A 108 7.36 -22.13 -4.55
C ASP A 108 7.60 -20.78 -5.25
N LEU A 109 6.56 -19.93 -5.37
CA LEU A 109 6.66 -18.60 -6.01
C LEU A 109 7.47 -17.60 -5.18
N PHE A 110 7.40 -17.65 -3.85
CA PHE A 110 8.01 -16.69 -2.94
C PHE A 110 9.28 -17.20 -2.23
N GLY A 111 9.52 -18.51 -2.21
CA GLY A 111 10.64 -19.15 -1.48
C GLY A 111 11.76 -19.73 -2.36
N GLY A 112 11.49 -20.14 -3.60
CA GLY A 112 12.48 -20.86 -4.43
C GLY A 112 13.60 -20.00 -5.05
N ASN A 113 13.39 -18.69 -5.22
CA ASN A 113 14.41 -17.77 -5.73
C ASN A 113 14.22 -16.38 -5.11
N GLU A 114 15.10 -16.03 -4.17
CA GLU A 114 15.00 -14.85 -3.30
C GLU A 114 14.74 -13.54 -4.05
N ALA A 115 15.38 -13.34 -5.20
CA ALA A 115 15.17 -12.15 -6.02
C ALA A 115 13.83 -12.18 -6.79
N PHE A 116 13.39 -13.35 -7.26
CA PHE A 116 12.14 -13.48 -8.00
C PHE A 116 10.92 -13.35 -7.08
N GLY A 117 11.00 -13.89 -5.85
CA GLY A 117 9.98 -13.73 -4.81
C GLY A 117 9.76 -12.27 -4.42
N VAL A 118 10.85 -11.49 -4.29
CA VAL A 118 10.78 -10.05 -4.01
C VAL A 118 10.13 -9.28 -5.16
N LEU A 119 10.47 -9.59 -6.41
CA LEU A 119 9.88 -8.95 -7.59
C LEU A 119 8.39 -9.28 -7.74
N MET A 120 8.02 -10.54 -7.51
CA MET A 120 6.62 -10.98 -7.49
C MET A 120 5.83 -10.31 -6.37
N ALA A 121 6.40 -10.20 -5.17
CA ALA A 121 5.75 -9.54 -4.03
C ALA A 121 5.52 -8.05 -4.29
N ALA A 122 6.50 -7.37 -4.88
CA ALA A 122 6.36 -5.98 -5.29
C ALA A 122 5.26 -5.82 -6.35
N THR A 123 5.23 -6.70 -7.35
CA THR A 123 4.29 -6.64 -8.47
C THR A 123 2.87 -7.00 -8.05
N ILE A 124 2.69 -8.05 -7.25
CA ILE A 124 1.39 -8.52 -6.73
C ILE A 124 0.85 -7.55 -5.67
N GLY A 125 1.72 -6.90 -4.89
CA GLY A 125 1.31 -5.86 -3.95
C GLY A 125 0.58 -4.68 -4.60
N VAL A 126 0.85 -4.41 -5.89
CA VAL A 126 0.18 -3.35 -6.65
C VAL A 126 -1.32 -3.64 -6.86
N PRO A 127 -1.75 -4.78 -7.46
CA PRO A 127 -3.15 -5.12 -7.67
C PRO A 127 -3.86 -5.67 -6.43
N LEU A 128 -3.16 -6.35 -5.50
CA LEU A 128 -3.82 -7.00 -4.35
C LEU A 128 -4.46 -5.99 -3.39
N TYR A 129 -4.04 -4.71 -3.44
CA TYR A 129 -4.63 -3.59 -2.68
C TYR A 129 -4.92 -3.95 -1.22
N ALA A 130 -3.97 -4.57 -0.55
CA ALA A 130 -4.17 -4.95 0.83
C ALA A 130 -4.02 -3.69 1.71
N CYS A 131 -5.12 -3.26 2.32
CA CYS A 131 -5.10 -2.12 3.24
C CYS A 131 -4.28 -2.52 4.47
N GLY A 132 -3.39 -1.63 4.92
CA GLY A 132 -2.31 -1.98 5.85
C GLY A 132 -2.67 -2.69 7.16
N GLY A 133 -3.95 -2.71 7.56
CA GLY A 133 -4.43 -3.53 8.68
C GLY A 133 -4.62 -5.00 8.32
N GLY A 134 -5.13 -5.31 7.11
CA GLY A 134 -5.37 -6.69 6.65
C GLY A 134 -4.14 -7.37 6.05
N THR A 135 -3.12 -6.59 5.63
CA THR A 135 -1.86 -7.13 5.10
C THR A 135 -1.07 -7.93 6.13
N ILE A 136 -1.17 -7.53 7.40
CA ILE A 136 -0.34 -8.01 8.50
C ILE A 136 -0.65 -9.47 8.83
N PRO A 137 -1.90 -9.88 9.11
CA PRO A 137 -2.20 -11.29 9.36
C PRO A 137 -1.90 -12.16 8.14
N LEU A 138 -2.10 -11.64 6.93
CA LEU A 138 -1.77 -12.35 5.69
C LEU A 138 -0.27 -12.62 5.57
N LEU A 139 0.56 -11.60 5.78
CA LEU A 139 2.02 -11.74 5.77
C LEU A 139 2.51 -12.66 6.89
N GLN A 140 1.88 -12.63 8.07
CA GLN A 140 2.23 -13.53 9.16
C GLN A 140 2.00 -15.00 8.76
N SER A 141 0.88 -15.31 8.12
CA SER A 141 0.64 -16.66 7.58
C SER A 141 1.68 -17.03 6.51
N TRP A 142 1.98 -16.14 5.57
CA TRP A 142 2.95 -16.44 4.51
C TRP A 142 4.39 -16.58 5.02
N LEU A 143 4.79 -15.80 6.02
CA LEU A 143 6.10 -15.94 6.67
C LEU A 143 6.21 -17.28 7.41
N LEU A 144 5.13 -17.74 8.05
CA LEU A 144 5.08 -19.07 8.66
C LEU A 144 5.15 -20.18 7.62
N ASP A 145 4.57 -19.96 6.44
CA ASP A 145 4.61 -20.91 5.33
C ASP A 145 5.99 -20.94 4.63
N GLY A 146 6.87 -19.96 4.87
CA GLY A 146 8.24 -19.95 4.31
C GLY A 146 8.56 -18.80 3.35
N MET A 147 7.71 -17.77 3.28
CA MET A 147 8.00 -16.53 2.56
C MET A 147 9.24 -15.83 3.16
N SER A 148 10.10 -15.28 2.30
CA SER A 148 11.26 -14.53 2.77
C SER A 148 10.88 -13.19 3.41
N MET A 149 11.64 -12.76 4.42
CA MET A 149 11.45 -11.46 5.08
C MET A 149 11.63 -10.29 4.10
N GLY A 150 12.52 -10.43 3.10
CA GLY A 150 12.70 -9.44 2.05
C GLY A 150 11.47 -9.27 1.17
N SER A 151 10.82 -10.38 0.80
CA SER A 151 9.57 -10.36 0.02
C SER A 151 8.43 -9.73 0.82
N ALA A 152 8.33 -10.04 2.11
CA ALA A 152 7.36 -9.41 3.01
C ALA A 152 7.60 -7.90 3.13
N GLY A 153 8.85 -7.47 3.28
CA GLY A 153 9.24 -6.05 3.31
C GLY A 153 8.88 -5.30 2.03
N ALA A 154 9.14 -5.90 0.86
CA ALA A 154 8.77 -5.33 -0.43
C ALA A 154 7.25 -5.14 -0.56
N PHE A 155 6.46 -6.14 -0.15
CA PHE A 155 5.00 -6.06 -0.13
C PHE A 155 4.48 -4.99 0.84
N MET A 156 5.12 -4.84 2.01
CA MET A 156 4.78 -3.81 3.00
C MET A 156 5.02 -2.38 2.51
N ILE A 157 5.91 -2.20 1.53
CA ILE A 157 6.18 -0.90 0.89
C ILE A 157 5.21 -0.67 -0.28
N THR A 158 5.03 -1.64 -1.17
CA THR A 158 4.16 -1.48 -2.36
C THR A 158 2.70 -1.37 -1.97
N GLY A 159 2.19 -2.27 -1.12
CA GLY A 159 0.77 -2.32 -0.73
C GLY A 159 0.17 -0.97 -0.30
N PRO A 160 0.74 -0.24 0.68
CA PRO A 160 0.20 1.05 1.07
C PRO A 160 0.46 2.17 0.05
N SER A 161 1.48 2.04 -0.80
CA SER A 161 1.90 3.07 -1.77
C SER A 161 1.08 3.05 -3.07
N THR A 162 0.47 1.91 -3.41
CA THR A 162 -0.29 1.70 -4.66
C THR A 162 -1.80 1.72 -4.45
N LYS A 163 -2.27 2.41 -3.40
CA LYS A 163 -3.70 2.49 -3.12
C LYS A 163 -4.46 3.09 -4.30
N ILE A 164 -5.46 2.39 -4.85
CA ILE A 164 -6.21 2.84 -6.06
C ILE A 164 -6.75 4.27 -5.91
N THR A 165 -7.32 4.60 -4.76
CA THR A 165 -7.83 5.95 -4.46
C THR A 165 -6.71 7.00 -4.40
N ASN A 166 -5.53 6.62 -3.91
CA ASN A 166 -4.36 7.50 -3.87
C ASN A 166 -3.71 7.65 -5.25
N LEU A 167 -3.57 6.56 -6.01
CA LEU A 167 -3.06 6.58 -7.38
C LEU A 167 -3.96 7.41 -8.30
N GLY A 168 -5.28 7.33 -8.14
CA GLY A 168 -6.23 8.18 -8.86
C GLY A 168 -5.99 9.66 -8.60
N ALA A 169 -5.89 10.04 -7.32
CA ALA A 169 -5.58 11.42 -6.94
C ALA A 169 -4.18 11.86 -7.43
N LEU A 170 -3.16 11.02 -7.26
CA LEU A 170 -1.80 11.30 -7.72
C LEU A 170 -1.74 11.47 -9.24
N LYS A 171 -2.43 10.64 -10.01
CA LYS A 171 -2.50 10.76 -11.48
C LYS A 171 -3.05 12.12 -11.91
N ILE A 172 -4.06 12.63 -11.20
CA ILE A 172 -4.65 13.95 -11.46
C ILE A 172 -3.65 15.07 -11.11
N VAL A 173 -2.98 14.98 -9.96
CA VAL A 173 -2.06 16.04 -9.49
C VAL A 173 -0.73 16.07 -10.27
N LEU A 174 -0.16 14.90 -10.56
CA LEU A 174 1.17 14.76 -11.16
C LEU A 174 1.14 14.72 -12.69
N GLY A 175 -0.01 14.37 -13.27
CA GLY A 175 -0.13 14.04 -14.69
C GLY A 175 0.49 12.67 -15.03
N LEU A 176 0.16 12.15 -16.23
CA LEU A 176 0.50 10.77 -16.61
C LEU A 176 2.01 10.46 -16.60
N ARG A 177 2.84 11.43 -17.01
CA ARG A 177 4.30 11.25 -17.10
C ARG A 177 4.95 11.07 -15.72
N HIS A 178 4.67 11.96 -14.78
CA HIS A 178 5.22 11.89 -13.43
C HIS A 178 4.57 10.76 -12.61
N PHE A 179 3.32 10.41 -12.90
CA PHE A 179 2.66 9.24 -12.32
C PHE A 179 3.38 7.93 -12.66
N LEU A 180 3.77 7.74 -13.93
CA LEU A 180 4.54 6.56 -14.34
C LEU A 180 5.93 6.53 -13.68
N LEU A 181 6.59 7.69 -13.55
CA LEU A 181 7.86 7.79 -12.81
C LEU A 181 7.71 7.44 -11.34
N TYR A 182 6.62 7.87 -10.70
CA TYR A 182 6.31 7.50 -9.31
C TYR A 182 6.13 5.99 -9.17
N LEU A 183 5.36 5.35 -10.05
CA LEU A 183 5.16 3.89 -10.04
C LEU A 183 6.48 3.14 -10.24
N ALA A 184 7.28 3.56 -11.23
CA ALA A 184 8.60 2.97 -11.47
C ALA A 184 9.52 3.12 -10.26
N PHE A 185 9.55 4.31 -9.63
CA PHE A 185 10.33 4.54 -8.42
C PHE A 185 9.90 3.63 -7.27
N VAL A 186 8.60 3.51 -7.00
CA VAL A 186 8.09 2.65 -5.92
C VAL A 186 8.42 1.18 -6.18
N MET A 187 8.31 0.72 -7.43
CA MET A 187 8.66 -0.66 -7.80
C MET A 187 10.15 -0.94 -7.62
N VAL A 188 11.02 -0.07 -8.14
CA VAL A 188 12.47 -0.22 -8.03
C VAL A 188 12.90 -0.12 -6.57
N TYR A 189 12.38 0.85 -5.82
CA TYR A 189 12.72 1.04 -4.42
C TYR A 189 12.30 -0.15 -3.56
N SER A 190 11.08 -0.66 -3.76
CA SER A 190 10.59 -1.85 -3.07
C SER A 190 11.45 -3.07 -3.38
N PHE A 191 11.79 -3.28 -4.64
CA PHE A 191 12.64 -4.38 -5.07
C PHE A 191 14.04 -4.32 -4.44
N VAL A 192 14.71 -3.16 -4.52
CA VAL A 192 16.05 -2.96 -3.93
C VAL A 192 16.01 -3.14 -2.42
N THR A 193 15.00 -2.59 -1.75
CA THR A 193 14.85 -2.75 -0.29
C THR A 193 14.60 -4.21 0.08
N GLY A 194 13.74 -4.91 -0.66
CA GLY A 194 13.48 -6.33 -0.43
C GLY A 194 14.73 -7.19 -0.58
N LEU A 195 15.54 -6.93 -1.61
CA LEU A 195 16.84 -7.61 -1.79
C LEU A 195 17.82 -7.32 -0.66
N ILE A 196 17.93 -6.06 -0.22
CA ILE A 196 18.82 -5.68 0.89
C ILE A 196 18.40 -6.40 2.17
N VAL A 197 17.09 -6.47 2.44
CA VAL A 197 16.56 -7.17 3.62
C VAL A 197 16.85 -8.66 3.54
N ASN A 198 16.72 -9.26 2.36
CA ASN A 198 17.01 -10.68 2.16
C ASN A 198 18.50 -11.02 2.32
N LEU A 199 19.38 -10.07 2.00
CA LEU A 199 20.82 -10.25 2.21
C LEU A 199 21.21 -10.12 3.70
N LEU A 200 20.44 -9.36 4.49
CA LEU A 200 20.74 -9.05 5.88
C LEU A 200 20.10 -10.03 6.89
N VAL A 201 19.04 -10.73 6.49
CA VAL A 201 18.21 -11.61 7.34
C VAL A 201 18.06 -12.96 6.68
#